data_AF-A0A068ZBG5-F1
#
_entry.id   AF-A0A068ZBG5-F1
#
_cell.length_a   1.000
_cell.length_b   1.000
_cell.length_c   1.000
_cell.angle_alpha   90.00
_cell.angle_beta   90.00
_cell.angle_gamma   90.00
#
_symmetry.space_group_name_H-M   'P 1'
#
loop_
_entity.id
_entity.type
_entity.pdbx_description
1 polymer ?
#
loop_
_entity_poly.entity_id
_entity_poly.type
_entity_poly.pdbx_seq_one_letter_code
_entity_poly.pdbx_strand_id
1 'polypeptide(L)'
;MENIEQKNSHFIVFMNLLGLVGISSVLLVAFYYQLVNFELPCPLCLLQRVGLILAGFGFLLNIRQGINVSHYGMVLIGSLVTGMVAVRQILLHITPGDPGYGSTFLGLHFYTWALITSVLIVIAVALIMIISDLSRKWIAFPRLPAVNKIACLLFALLIVGNLVSTVLECGSGQCADNPIKYELLSN
;
A
#
# COMPACT_ATOMS: atom_id res chain seq x y z
N MET A 1 -31.38 19.65 -8.56
CA MET A 1 -30.03 19.92 -8.01
C MET A 1 -29.50 18.72 -7.23
N GLU A 2 -30.34 18.04 -6.44
CA GLU A 2 -30.01 16.82 -5.68
C GLU A 2 -29.42 15.65 -6.51
N ASN A 3 -29.95 15.40 -7.71
CA ASN A 3 -29.45 14.32 -8.60
C ASN A 3 -28.05 14.59 -9.21
N ILE A 4 -27.55 15.83 -9.18
CA ILE A 4 -26.27 16.23 -9.79
C ILE A 4 -25.13 16.07 -8.78
N GLU A 5 -25.38 16.36 -7.51
CA GLU A 5 -24.43 16.14 -6.40
C GLU A 5 -24.11 14.65 -6.20
N GLN A 6 -25.12 13.80 -6.35
CA GLN A 6 -25.01 12.35 -6.15
C GLN A 6 -24.11 11.65 -7.19
N LYS A 7 -24.03 12.16 -8.42
CA LYS A 7 -23.30 11.52 -9.53
C LYS A 7 -21.78 11.66 -9.42
N ASN A 8 -21.30 12.76 -8.81
CA ASN A 8 -19.87 13.09 -8.73
C ASN A 8 -19.11 12.22 -7.71
N SER A 9 -19.80 11.83 -6.63
CA SER A 9 -19.27 10.96 -5.59
C SER A 9 -18.87 9.57 -6.14
N HIS A 10 -19.57 9.06 -7.15
CA HIS A 10 -19.39 7.69 -7.62
C HIS A 10 -18.07 7.42 -8.33
N PHE A 11 -17.61 8.35 -9.19
CA PHE A 11 -16.31 8.21 -9.87
C PHE A 11 -15.14 8.26 -8.87
N ILE A 12 -15.19 9.21 -7.94
CA ILE A 12 -14.14 9.39 -6.94
C ILE A 12 -14.11 8.18 -6.00
N VAL A 13 -15.27 7.68 -5.55
CA VAL A 13 -15.34 6.45 -4.74
C VAL A 13 -14.78 5.24 -5.51
N PHE A 14 -15.07 5.12 -6.81
CA PHE A 14 -14.50 4.05 -7.64
C PHE A 14 -12.96 4.16 -7.75
N MET A 15 -12.41 5.36 -7.90
CA MET A 15 -10.96 5.56 -7.91
C MET A 15 -10.31 5.25 -6.55
N ASN A 16 -10.96 5.63 -5.44
CA ASN A 16 -10.50 5.24 -4.10
C ASN A 16 -10.55 3.72 -3.90
N LEU A 17 -11.60 3.05 -4.41
CA LEU A 17 -11.71 1.59 -4.39
C LEU A 17 -10.58 0.95 -5.20
N LEU A 18 -10.29 1.46 -6.40
CA LEU A 18 -9.20 0.98 -7.22
C LEU A 18 -7.85 1.14 -6.51
N GLY A 19 -7.63 2.28 -5.85
CA GLY A 19 -6.44 2.51 -5.01
C GLY A 19 -6.33 1.51 -3.85
N LEU A 20 -7.44 1.27 -3.13
CA LEU A 20 -7.48 0.31 -2.03
C LEU A 20 -7.21 -1.13 -2.50
N VAL A 21 -7.83 -1.53 -3.61
CA VAL A 21 -7.60 -2.86 -4.23
C VAL A 21 -6.16 -2.97 -4.72
N GLY A 22 -5.61 -1.92 -5.34
CA GLY A 22 -4.22 -1.89 -5.79
C GLY A 22 -3.23 -2.11 -4.64
N ILE A 23 -3.38 -1.38 -3.54
CA ILE A 23 -2.54 -1.56 -2.34
C ILE A 23 -2.74 -2.96 -1.74
N SER A 24 -3.99 -3.44 -1.67
CA SER A 24 -4.28 -4.79 -1.17
C SER A 24 -3.59 -5.87 -2.00
N SER A 25 -3.59 -5.74 -3.33
CA SER A 25 -2.91 -6.65 -4.25
C SER A 25 -1.40 -6.65 -4.03
N VAL A 26 -0.77 -5.48 -3.86
CA VAL A 26 0.68 -5.38 -3.58
C VAL A 26 1.03 -6.07 -2.25
N LEU A 27 0.24 -5.83 -1.20
CA LEU A 27 0.44 -6.50 0.09
C LEU A 27 0.24 -8.01 0.01
N LEU A 28 -0.73 -8.47 -0.80
CA LEU A 28 -1.00 -9.90 -0.99
C LEU A 28 0.15 -10.60 -1.75
N VAL A 29 0.70 -9.94 -2.77
CA VAL A 29 1.92 -10.43 -3.45
C VAL A 29 3.08 -10.51 -2.46
N ALA A 30 3.27 -9.49 -1.62
CA ALA A 30 4.33 -9.52 -0.60
C ALA A 30 4.15 -10.69 0.39
N PHE A 31 2.92 -11.01 0.78
CA PHE A 31 2.62 -12.20 1.60
C PHE A 31 2.89 -13.50 0.88
N TYR A 32 2.55 -13.58 -0.40
CA TYR A 32 2.82 -14.77 -1.20
C TYR A 32 4.32 -15.10 -1.17
N TYR A 33 5.18 -14.11 -1.40
CA TYR A 33 6.63 -14.32 -1.32
C TYR A 33 7.10 -14.68 0.10
N GLN A 34 6.54 -14.06 1.12
CA GLN A 34 6.90 -14.35 2.52
C GLN A 34 6.53 -15.77 2.96
N LEU A 35 5.33 -16.25 2.58
CA LEU A 35 4.79 -17.52 3.06
C LEU A 35 5.14 -18.71 2.16
N VAL A 36 5.22 -18.49 0.85
CA VAL A 36 5.47 -19.56 -0.14
C VAL A 36 6.94 -19.68 -0.49
N ASN A 37 7.62 -18.55 -0.70
CA ASN A 37 9.05 -18.55 -1.05
C ASN A 37 9.96 -18.46 0.19
N PHE A 38 9.38 -18.39 1.40
CA PHE A 38 10.10 -18.28 2.67
C PHE A 38 11.12 -17.13 2.71
N GLU A 39 10.85 -16.06 1.94
CA GLU A 39 11.66 -14.84 1.96
C GLU A 39 11.14 -13.92 3.06
N LEU A 40 11.77 -13.98 4.23
CA LEU A 40 11.40 -13.11 5.34
C LEU A 40 11.71 -11.64 4.98
N PRO A 41 10.83 -10.68 5.34
CA PRO A 41 11.02 -9.29 5.01
C PRO A 41 12.05 -8.59 5.91
N CYS A 42 13.01 -7.89 5.30
CA CYS A 42 13.94 -7.03 6.02
C CYS A 42 13.24 -5.92 6.85
N PRO A 43 13.91 -5.32 7.85
CA PRO A 43 13.31 -4.25 8.66
C PRO A 43 12.85 -3.03 7.84
N LEU A 44 13.59 -2.67 6.79
CA LEU A 44 13.20 -1.61 5.85
C LEU A 44 11.96 -2.00 5.02
N CYS A 45 11.84 -3.28 4.67
CA CYS A 45 10.73 -3.85 3.91
C CYS A 45 9.44 -3.80 4.75
N LEU A 46 9.53 -4.09 6.05
CA LEU A 46 8.42 -3.92 7.01
C LEU A 46 7.98 -2.45 7.10
N LEU A 47 8.93 -1.51 7.13
CA LEU A 47 8.60 -0.08 7.18
C LEU A 47 7.93 0.41 5.88
N GLN A 48 8.32 -0.14 4.72
CA GLN A 48 7.61 0.11 3.45
C GLN A 48 6.17 -0.39 3.50
N ARG A 49 5.92 -1.59 4.07
CA ARG A 49 4.57 -2.12 4.26
C ARG A 49 3.73 -1.23 5.18
N VAL A 50 4.31 -0.69 6.26
CA VAL A 50 3.63 0.28 7.13
C VAL A 50 3.23 1.54 6.35
N GLY A 51 4.11 2.06 5.50
CA GLY A 51 3.81 3.20 4.64
C GLY A 51 2.65 2.92 3.67
N LEU A 52 2.65 1.75 3.02
CA LEU A 52 1.56 1.32 2.14
C LEU A 52 0.24 1.09 2.90
N ILE A 53 0.30 0.55 4.12
CA ILE A 53 -0.87 0.39 4.99
C ILE A 53 -1.44 1.76 5.38
N LEU A 54 -0.59 2.72 5.75
CA LEU A 54 -1.04 4.09 6.02
C LEU A 54 -1.72 4.71 4.79
N ALA A 55 -1.14 4.47 3.61
CA ALA A 55 -1.73 4.93 2.36
C ALA A 55 -3.10 4.27 2.07
N GLY A 56 -3.20 2.96 2.25
CA GLY A 56 -4.45 2.22 2.11
C GLY A 56 -5.51 2.63 3.13
N PHE A 57 -5.11 3.01 4.35
CA PHE A 57 -6.02 3.53 5.36
C PHE A 57 -6.68 4.84 4.94
N GLY A 58 -5.94 5.74 4.28
CA GLY A 58 -6.52 6.95 3.69
C GLY A 58 -7.61 6.65 2.65
N PHE A 59 -7.35 5.69 1.74
CA PHE A 59 -8.37 5.25 0.77
C PHE A 59 -9.58 4.58 1.44
N LEU A 60 -9.34 3.75 2.46
CA LEU A 60 -10.39 3.08 3.24
C LEU A 60 -11.32 4.10 3.91
N LEU A 61 -10.76 5.15 4.53
CA LEU A 61 -11.52 6.22 5.17
C LEU A 61 -12.34 7.01 4.15
N ASN A 62 -11.80 7.29 2.96
CA ASN A 62 -12.56 7.92 1.88
C ASN A 62 -13.77 7.10 1.42
N ILE A 63 -13.69 5.77 1.46
CA ILE A 63 -14.79 4.88 1.10
C ILE A 63 -15.84 4.78 2.23
N ARG A 64 -15.40 4.77 3.50
CA ARG A 64 -16.26 4.54 4.68
C ARG A 64 -16.90 5.82 5.24
N GLN A 65 -16.12 6.89 5.38
CA GLN A 65 -16.51 8.12 6.06
C GLN A 65 -16.84 9.26 5.09
N GLY A 66 -16.68 9.03 3.78
CA GLY A 66 -16.85 10.03 2.75
C GLY A 66 -15.53 10.69 2.35
N ILE A 67 -15.57 11.36 1.19
CA ILE A 67 -14.38 11.94 0.56
C ILE A 67 -13.96 13.19 1.34
N ASN A 68 -12.75 13.20 1.87
CA ASN A 68 -12.17 14.35 2.56
C ASN A 68 -10.71 14.56 2.14
N VAL A 69 -10.28 15.81 2.03
CA VAL A 69 -8.91 16.21 1.68
C VAL A 69 -7.92 15.68 2.74
N SER A 70 -8.29 15.66 4.02
CA SER A 70 -7.45 15.12 5.10
C SER A 70 -7.09 13.65 4.88
N HIS A 71 -8.00 12.85 4.30
CA HIS A 71 -7.73 11.45 4.02
C HIS A 71 -6.70 11.27 2.89
N TYR A 72 -6.78 12.09 1.84
CA TYR A 72 -5.75 12.10 0.80
C TYR A 72 -4.39 12.58 1.33
N GLY A 73 -4.38 13.48 2.32
CA GLY A 73 -3.16 13.83 3.05
C GLY A 73 -2.50 12.61 3.69
N MET A 74 -3.27 11.73 4.34
CA MET A 74 -2.74 10.46 4.86
C MET A 74 -2.20 9.55 3.77
N VAL A 75 -2.88 9.48 2.61
CA VAL A 75 -2.38 8.71 1.46
C VAL A 75 -1.01 9.22 1.02
N LEU A 76 -0.87 10.53 0.85
CA LEU A 76 0.38 11.16 0.43
C LEU A 76 1.50 10.94 1.45
N ILE A 77 1.22 11.08 2.74
CA ILE A 77 2.21 10.81 3.81
C ILE A 77 2.67 9.34 3.76
N GLY A 78 1.73 8.39 3.65
CA GLY A 78 2.06 6.96 3.55
C GLY A 78 2.92 6.64 2.34
N SER A 79 2.61 7.22 1.19
CA SER A 79 3.42 7.08 -0.03
C SER A 79 4.80 7.69 0.15
N LEU A 80 4.91 8.92 0.69
CA LEU A 80 6.21 9.55 0.92
C LEU A 80 7.10 8.72 1.86
N VAL A 81 6.54 8.19 2.94
CA VAL A 81 7.27 7.28 3.85
C VAL A 81 7.75 6.05 3.09
N THR A 82 6.87 5.40 2.32
CA THR A 82 7.22 4.23 1.49
C THR A 82 8.36 4.56 0.52
N GLY A 83 8.25 5.68 -0.20
CA GLY A 83 9.24 6.12 -1.16
C GLY A 83 10.59 6.46 -0.52
N MET A 84 10.62 7.17 0.60
CA MET A 84 11.87 7.50 1.30
C MET A 84 12.60 6.25 1.78
N VAL A 85 11.88 5.27 2.33
CA VAL A 85 12.46 4.01 2.80
C VAL A 85 12.95 3.17 1.62
N ALA A 86 12.20 3.13 0.53
CA ALA A 86 12.61 2.46 -0.71
C ALA A 86 13.87 3.09 -1.31
N VAL A 87 13.94 4.43 -1.41
CA VAL A 87 15.14 5.14 -1.88
C VAL A 87 16.35 4.80 -1.01
N ARG A 88 16.18 4.81 0.32
CA ARG A 88 17.25 4.42 1.24
C ARG A 88 17.75 3.01 0.93
N GLN A 89 16.85 2.06 0.70
CA GLN A 89 17.23 0.67 0.39
C GLN A 89 17.96 0.55 -0.96
N ILE A 90 17.51 1.29 -1.98
CA ILE A 90 18.21 1.37 -3.27
C ILE A 90 19.64 1.91 -3.08
N LEU A 91 19.79 2.98 -2.31
CA LEU A 91 21.10 3.59 -2.05
C LEU A 91 22.04 2.67 -1.27
N LEU A 92 21.52 1.77 -0.43
CA LEU A 92 22.33 0.77 0.27
C LEU A 92 22.89 -0.30 -0.67
N HIS A 93 22.18 -0.62 -1.76
CA HIS A 93 22.52 -1.68 -2.71
C HIS A 93 22.96 -1.14 -4.08
N ILE A 94 23.45 0.10 -4.15
CA ILE A 94 23.89 0.73 -5.41
C ILE A 94 25.34 0.38 -5.79
N THR A 95 26.10 -0.22 -4.87
CA THR A 95 27.51 -0.53 -5.07
C THR A 95 27.70 -1.67 -6.08
N PRO A 96 28.72 -1.57 -6.95
CA PRO A 96 28.96 -2.59 -7.97
C PRO A 96 29.36 -3.92 -7.32
N GLY A 97 28.66 -5.00 -7.68
CA GLY A 97 28.88 -6.34 -7.14
C GLY A 97 27.97 -6.72 -5.97
N ASP A 98 27.08 -5.83 -5.52
CA ASP A 98 26.05 -6.16 -4.54
C ASP A 98 24.90 -6.95 -5.22
N PRO A 99 24.57 -8.17 -4.76
CA PRO A 99 23.44 -8.95 -5.29
C PRO A 99 22.07 -8.36 -4.93
N GLY A 100 22.02 -7.38 -4.00
CA GLY A 100 20.78 -6.81 -3.48
C GLY A 100 20.06 -7.73 -2.48
N TYR A 101 18.98 -7.21 -1.90
CA TYR A 101 18.15 -7.96 -0.96
C TYR A 101 16.87 -8.51 -1.61
N GLY A 102 16.59 -9.78 -1.35
CA GLY A 102 15.38 -10.49 -1.78
C GLY A 102 15.36 -10.84 -3.28
N SER A 103 14.35 -11.61 -3.69
CA SER A 103 14.18 -11.97 -5.10
C SER A 103 13.83 -10.77 -5.98
N THR A 104 14.06 -10.93 -7.29
CA THR A 104 13.68 -9.95 -8.29
C THR A 104 12.36 -10.34 -8.94
N PHE A 105 11.50 -9.35 -9.15
CA PHE A 105 10.28 -9.47 -9.92
C PHE A 105 10.45 -8.68 -11.22
N LEU A 106 10.35 -9.37 -12.37
CA LEU A 106 10.60 -8.78 -13.70
C LEU A 106 11.97 -8.11 -13.82
N GLY A 107 12.99 -8.67 -13.17
CA GLY A 107 14.36 -8.15 -13.20
C GLY A 107 14.63 -6.94 -12.28
N LEU A 108 13.64 -6.52 -11.48
CA LEU A 108 13.81 -5.47 -10.47
C LEU A 108 13.54 -6.01 -9.06
N HIS A 109 14.32 -5.57 -8.08
CA HIS A 109 14.06 -5.91 -6.68
C HIS A 109 12.78 -5.26 -6.16
N PHE A 110 12.18 -5.86 -5.12
CA PHE A 110 10.93 -5.37 -4.53
C PHE A 110 10.99 -3.95 -4.00
N TYR A 111 12.15 -3.51 -3.49
CA TYR A 111 12.31 -2.14 -3.02
C TYR A 111 12.25 -1.10 -4.16
N THR A 112 12.67 -1.48 -5.37
CA THR A 112 12.52 -0.63 -6.56
C THR A 112 11.06 -0.55 -6.97
N TRP A 113 10.33 -1.67 -6.93
CA TRP A 113 8.89 -1.68 -7.14
C TRP A 113 8.14 -0.85 -6.10
N ALA A 114 8.54 -0.90 -4.82
CA ALA A 114 7.95 -0.07 -3.78
C ALA A 114 8.11 1.43 -4.06
N LEU A 115 9.28 1.85 -4.59
CA LEU A 115 9.48 3.23 -5.04
C LEU A 115 8.56 3.60 -6.20
N ILE A 116 8.46 2.74 -7.23
CA ILE A 116 7.58 2.96 -8.38
C ILE A 116 6.12 3.07 -7.91
N THR A 117 5.66 2.14 -7.07
CA THR A 117 4.31 2.16 -6.50
C THR A 117 4.05 3.43 -5.71
N SER A 118 4.99 3.88 -4.87
CA SER A 118 4.87 5.14 -4.14
C SER A 118 4.65 6.33 -5.08
N VAL A 119 5.46 6.46 -6.12
CA VAL A 119 5.32 7.54 -7.12
C VAL A 119 3.98 7.45 -7.84
N LEU A 120 3.57 6.26 -8.26
CA LEU A 120 2.28 6.04 -8.91
C LEU A 120 1.10 6.42 -8.00
N ILE A 121 1.15 6.10 -6.71
CA ILE A 121 0.10 6.50 -5.76
C ILE A 121 0.04 8.03 -5.63
N VAL A 122 1.18 8.71 -5.51
CA VAL A 122 1.22 10.18 -5.43
C VAL A 122 0.61 10.81 -6.68
N ILE A 123 0.99 10.33 -7.87
CA ILE A 123 0.43 10.81 -9.15
C ILE A 123 -1.08 10.53 -9.21
N ALA A 124 -1.51 9.32 -8.83
CA ALA A 124 -2.92 8.95 -8.84
C ALA A 124 -3.74 9.85 -7.92
N VAL A 125 -3.29 10.10 -6.68
CA VAL A 125 -3.98 11.01 -5.75
C VAL A 125 -4.00 12.44 -6.28
N ALA A 126 -2.90 12.94 -6.84
CA ALA A 126 -2.85 14.27 -7.44
C ALA A 126 -3.87 14.40 -8.59
N LEU A 127 -3.94 13.41 -9.48
CA LEU A 127 -4.93 13.37 -10.55
C LEU A 127 -6.36 13.28 -10.01
N ILE A 128 -6.61 12.46 -8.99
CA ILE A 128 -7.93 12.37 -8.35
C ILE A 128 -8.33 13.74 -7.78
N MET A 129 -7.41 14.46 -7.14
CA MET A 129 -7.68 15.81 -6.62
C MET A 129 -7.97 16.81 -7.73
N ILE A 130 -7.14 16.86 -8.79
CA ILE A 130 -7.36 17.75 -9.94
C ILE A 130 -8.69 17.43 -10.64
N ILE A 131 -8.95 16.15 -10.92
CA ILE A 131 -10.19 15.73 -11.58
C ILE A 131 -11.39 15.95 -10.67
N SER A 132 -11.25 15.82 -9.35
CA SER A 132 -12.36 16.11 -8.43
C SER A 132 -12.82 17.57 -8.49
N ASP A 133 -11.91 18.49 -8.81
CA ASP A 133 -12.22 19.92 -9.00
C ASP A 133 -12.77 20.20 -10.42
N LEU A 134 -12.20 19.56 -11.46
CA LEU A 134 -12.60 19.75 -12.86
C LEU A 134 -13.90 19.00 -13.25
N SER A 135 -14.10 17.79 -12.72
CA SER A 135 -15.25 16.93 -12.99
C SER A 135 -16.46 17.47 -12.22
N ARG A 136 -17.10 18.50 -12.77
CA ARG A 136 -18.47 18.84 -12.41
C ARG A 136 -19.52 18.23 -13.34
N LYS A 137 -19.12 17.51 -14.42
CA LYS A 137 -20.06 17.25 -15.53
C LYS A 137 -20.07 15.87 -16.24
N TRP A 138 -19.11 14.95 -16.11
CA TRP A 138 -18.91 14.03 -17.26
C TRP A 138 -18.99 12.51 -17.12
N ILE A 139 -19.05 11.85 -15.95
CA ILE A 139 -19.06 10.37 -15.92
C ILE A 139 -19.91 9.78 -14.78
N ALA A 140 -20.74 8.77 -15.07
CA ALA A 140 -21.51 8.02 -14.06
C ALA A 140 -20.88 6.63 -13.88
N PHE A 141 -20.59 6.23 -12.63
CA PHE A 141 -20.12 4.88 -12.29
C PHE A 141 -21.13 4.14 -11.40
N PRO A 142 -21.25 2.80 -11.51
CA PRO A 142 -22.20 2.01 -10.75
C PRO A 142 -21.84 1.92 -9.25
N ARG A 143 -22.88 1.84 -8.39
CA ARG A 143 -22.71 1.55 -6.95
C ARG A 143 -22.39 0.07 -6.74
N LEU A 144 -21.23 -0.23 -6.20
CA LEU A 144 -20.80 -1.60 -5.88
C LEU A 144 -20.60 -1.79 -4.37
N PRO A 145 -21.68 -1.72 -3.55
CA PRO A 145 -21.55 -1.74 -2.08
C PRO A 145 -20.97 -3.05 -1.54
N ALA A 146 -21.21 -4.18 -2.21
CA ALA A 146 -20.63 -5.47 -1.85
C ALA A 146 -19.11 -5.49 -2.09
N VAL A 147 -18.65 -5.01 -3.25
CA VAL A 147 -17.23 -4.97 -3.60
C VAL A 147 -16.47 -4.04 -2.64
N ASN A 148 -17.04 -2.89 -2.29
CA ASN A 148 -16.45 -1.99 -1.31
C ASN A 148 -16.25 -2.69 0.05
N LYS A 149 -17.29 -3.39 0.54
CA LYS A 149 -17.20 -4.12 1.82
C LYS A 149 -16.14 -5.23 1.77
N ILE A 150 -16.09 -6.00 0.68
CA ILE A 150 -15.10 -7.07 0.49
C ILE A 150 -13.69 -6.50 0.45
N ALA A 151 -13.45 -5.44 -0.32
CA ALA A 151 -12.13 -4.78 -0.40
C ALA A 151 -11.70 -4.21 0.96
N CYS A 152 -12.62 -3.59 1.71
CA CYS A 152 -12.33 -3.09 3.05
C CYS A 152 -11.99 -4.23 4.02
N LEU A 153 -12.72 -5.35 3.95
CA LEU A 153 -12.50 -6.50 4.81
C LEU A 153 -11.15 -7.16 4.49
N LEU A 154 -10.87 -7.38 3.20
CA LEU A 154 -9.60 -7.92 2.73
C LEU A 154 -8.43 -7.05 3.21
N PHE A 155 -8.52 -5.74 3.05
CA PHE A 155 -7.48 -4.83 3.51
C PHE A 155 -7.29 -4.88 5.03
N ALA A 156 -8.37 -4.96 5.81
CA ALA A 156 -8.28 -5.11 7.26
C ALA A 156 -7.59 -6.43 7.66
N LEU A 157 -7.88 -7.54 6.98
CA LEU A 157 -7.21 -8.81 7.19
C LEU A 157 -5.71 -8.74 6.85
N LEU A 158 -5.35 -8.05 5.77
CA LEU A 158 -3.95 -7.83 5.39
C LEU A 158 -3.19 -7.01 6.43
N ILE A 159 -3.81 -6.01 7.06
CA ILE A 159 -3.21 -5.25 8.17
C ILE A 159 -2.91 -6.19 9.35
N VAL A 160 -3.92 -6.95 9.77
CA VAL A 160 -3.77 -7.88 10.90
C VAL A 160 -2.69 -8.92 10.61
N GLY A 161 -2.69 -9.48 9.39
CA GLY A 161 -1.63 -10.40 8.96
C GLY A 161 -0.25 -9.75 9.04
N ASN A 162 -0.10 -8.50 8.61
CA ASN A 162 1.23 -7.83 8.58
C ASN A 162 1.72 -7.54 9.99
N LEU A 163 0.79 -7.18 10.89
CA LEU A 163 1.10 -6.98 12.30
C LEU A 163 1.53 -8.29 12.96
N VAL A 164 0.76 -9.37 12.76
CA VAL A 164 1.08 -10.70 13.31
C VAL A 164 2.41 -11.20 12.78
N SER A 165 2.65 -11.12 11.46
CA SER A 165 3.93 -11.51 10.86
C SER A 165 5.11 -10.72 11.43
N THR A 166 4.97 -9.40 11.56
CA THR A 166 6.02 -8.55 12.17
C THR A 166 6.31 -8.97 13.61
N VAL A 167 5.29 -9.24 14.42
CA VAL A 167 5.46 -9.67 15.81
C VAL A 167 6.12 -11.05 15.89
N LEU A 168 5.75 -11.98 15.01
CA LEU A 168 6.37 -13.31 14.94
C LEU A 168 7.84 -13.25 14.52
N GLU A 169 8.18 -12.30 13.67
CA GLU A 169 9.52 -12.12 13.12
C GLU A 169 10.46 -11.41 14.09
N CYS A 170 10.02 -10.30 14.70
CA CYS A 170 10.87 -9.44 15.52
C CYS A 170 10.71 -9.68 17.04
N GLY A 171 9.73 -10.49 17.44
CA GLY A 171 9.42 -10.73 18.84
C GLY A 171 9.13 -9.44 19.61
N SER A 172 9.73 -9.30 20.79
CA SER A 172 9.73 -8.08 21.59
C SER A 172 10.98 -7.20 21.38
N GLY A 173 11.86 -7.57 20.45
CA GLY A 173 13.18 -6.97 20.24
C GLY A 173 13.29 -6.18 18.94
N GLN A 174 14.54 -5.91 18.52
CA GLN A 174 14.82 -5.38 17.19
C GLN A 174 14.88 -6.51 16.18
N CYS A 175 14.22 -6.34 15.04
CA CYS A 175 14.29 -7.29 13.93
C CYS A 175 15.74 -7.43 13.43
N ALA A 176 16.17 -8.65 13.11
CA ALA A 176 17.45 -8.88 12.45
C ALA A 176 17.50 -8.19 11.07
N ASP A 177 18.67 -7.69 10.65
CA ASP A 177 18.83 -7.01 9.37
C ASP A 177 18.56 -7.93 8.16
N ASN A 178 18.94 -9.21 8.26
CA ASN A 178 18.73 -10.25 7.26
C ASN A 178 18.09 -11.50 7.90
N PRO A 179 16.77 -11.50 8.14
CA PRO A 179 16.09 -12.58 8.81
C PRO A 179 16.02 -13.84 7.93
N ILE A 180 16.32 -15.00 8.52
CA ILE A 180 16.19 -16.33 7.88
C ILE A 180 15.19 -17.24 8.60
N LYS A 181 14.69 -16.83 9.77
CA LYS A 181 13.77 -17.56 10.63
C LYS A 181 12.89 -16.57 11.40
N TYR A 182 11.67 -17.00 11.76
CA TYR A 182 10.81 -16.27 12.68
C TYR A 182 11.29 -16.50 14.12
N GLU A 183 11.72 -15.45 14.82
CA GLU A 183 12.32 -15.60 16.16
C GLU A 183 11.37 -16.29 17.14
N LEU A 184 10.08 -15.94 17.15
CA LEU A 184 9.11 -16.52 18.09
C LEU A 184 8.67 -17.96 17.75
N LEU A 185 8.87 -18.42 16.51
CA LEU A 185 8.52 -19.78 16.09
C LEU A 185 9.73 -20.72 16.04
N SER A 186 10.95 -20.19 16.22
CA SER A 186 12.18 -20.98 16.17
C SER A 186 12.62 -21.55 17.53
N ASN A 187 11.73 -21.50 18.52
CA ASN A 187 11.95 -21.99 19.88
C ASN A 187 11.68 -23.49 20.02
#